data_AF-A0A439MR38-F1
#
_entry.id   AF-A0A439MR38-F1
#
_cell.length_a   1.000
_cell.length_b   1.000
_cell.length_c   1.000
_cell.angle_alpha   90.00
_cell.angle_beta   90.00
_cell.angle_gamma   90.00
#
_symmetry.space_group_name_H-M   'P 1'
#
loop_
_entity.id
_entity.type
_entity.pdbx_description
1 polymer ?
#
loop_
_entity_poly.entity_id
_entity_poly.type
_entity_poly.pdbx_seq_one_letter_code
_entity_poly.pdbx_strand_id
1 'polypeptide(L)'
;MEFSPQQDDALKAVATWLKTGKPQLFRLFGFAGTGKTTLARYFAEHVDGQVQFAAFTGKAAQVLRSKGAVNARTIHSLIYRPKGEESVADEVTGKTSMSPTFSLNRQSPISRAKLVVIDECSMVDEQLGRDLMSFGTPILVLGDPGQLPPISGGGFFTDHEPD
;
A
#
# COMPACT_ATOMS: atom_id res chain seq x y z
N MET A 1 -12.05 23.26 -0.78
CA MET A 1 -11.12 22.79 -1.83
C MET A 1 -11.97 22.50 -3.05
N GLU A 2 -11.61 23.00 -4.22
CA GLU A 2 -12.37 22.77 -5.47
C GLU A 2 -11.68 21.64 -6.24
N PHE A 3 -12.42 20.55 -6.51
CA PHE A 3 -11.92 19.37 -7.21
C PHE A 3 -12.28 19.45 -8.70
N SER A 4 -11.46 18.89 -9.58
CA SER A 4 -11.84 18.74 -10.98
C SER A 4 -13.00 17.74 -11.13
N PRO A 5 -13.78 17.77 -12.23
CA PRO A 5 -14.84 16.80 -12.45
C PRO A 5 -14.38 15.35 -12.34
N GLN A 6 -13.19 15.02 -12.88
CA GLN A 6 -12.62 13.67 -12.80
C GLN A 6 -12.23 13.28 -11.37
N GLN A 7 -11.72 14.24 -10.58
CA GLN A 7 -11.43 14.02 -9.18
C GLN A 7 -12.72 13.79 -8.38
N ASP A 8 -13.79 14.55 -8.68
CA ASP A 8 -15.10 14.39 -8.04
C ASP A 8 -15.73 13.02 -8.35
N ASP A 9 -15.59 12.53 -9.60
CA ASP A 9 -16.04 11.20 -9.98
C ASP A 9 -15.25 10.10 -9.25
N ALA A 10 -13.92 10.26 -9.14
CA ALA A 10 -13.10 9.36 -8.33
C ALA A 10 -13.51 9.38 -6.84
N LEU A 11 -13.85 10.55 -6.29
CA LEU A 11 -14.36 10.68 -4.92
C LEU A 11 -15.66 9.88 -4.74
N LYS A 12 -16.60 10.00 -5.66
CA LYS A 12 -17.87 9.25 -5.62
C LYS A 12 -17.66 7.74 -5.76
N ALA A 13 -16.78 7.30 -6.64
CA ALA A 13 -16.48 5.89 -6.86
C ALA A 13 -15.90 5.24 -5.60
N VAL A 14 -14.86 5.84 -5.02
CA VAL A 14 -14.23 5.34 -3.78
C VAL A 14 -15.21 5.39 -2.60
N ALA A 15 -16.00 6.46 -2.46
CA ALA A 15 -17.00 6.55 -1.39
C ALA A 15 -18.08 5.47 -1.52
N THR A 16 -18.50 5.14 -2.74
CA THR A 16 -19.45 4.05 -3.01
C THR A 16 -18.83 2.71 -2.66
N TRP A 17 -17.60 2.47 -3.10
CA TRP A 17 -16.84 1.25 -2.80
C TRP A 17 -16.63 1.03 -1.29
N LEU A 18 -16.26 2.07 -0.54
CA LEU A 18 -16.12 1.98 0.92
C LEU A 18 -17.43 1.62 1.61
N LYS A 19 -18.57 2.12 1.09
CA LYS A 19 -19.91 1.80 1.61
C LYS A 19 -20.36 0.39 1.27
N THR A 20 -20.05 -0.12 0.07
CA THR A 20 -20.38 -1.51 -0.31
C THR A 20 -19.51 -2.51 0.45
N GLY A 21 -18.28 -2.12 0.81
CA GLY A 21 -17.32 -2.96 1.53
C GLY A 21 -16.74 -4.11 0.73
N LYS A 22 -17.04 -4.18 -0.59
CA LYS A 22 -16.53 -5.18 -1.53
C LYS A 22 -16.40 -4.58 -2.94
N PRO A 23 -15.41 -5.02 -3.76
CA PRO A 23 -14.33 -5.96 -3.43
C PRO A 23 -13.34 -5.38 -2.38
N GLN A 24 -12.41 -6.19 -1.85
CA GLN A 24 -11.45 -5.71 -0.83
C GLN A 24 -10.50 -4.62 -1.37
N LEU A 25 -10.25 -4.61 -2.68
CA LEU A 25 -9.26 -3.76 -3.34
C LEU A 25 -9.96 -2.74 -4.25
N PHE A 26 -9.47 -1.51 -4.27
CA PHE A 26 -9.83 -0.47 -5.22
C PHE A 26 -8.57 0.20 -5.78
N ARG A 27 -8.47 0.34 -7.10
CA ARG A 27 -7.33 0.92 -7.82
C ARG A 27 -7.63 2.32 -8.33
N LEU A 28 -7.07 3.32 -7.66
CA LEU A 28 -7.15 4.71 -8.12
C LEU A 28 -5.87 5.09 -8.85
N PHE A 29 -5.90 5.02 -10.19
CA PHE A 29 -4.75 5.36 -11.02
C PHE A 29 -4.87 6.73 -11.69
N GLY A 30 -3.73 7.35 -11.92
CA GLY A 30 -3.62 8.62 -12.63
C GLY A 30 -2.17 9.05 -12.74
N PHE A 31 -1.85 9.89 -13.72
CA PHE A 31 -0.48 10.34 -13.94
C PHE A 31 0.09 11.15 -12.77
N ALA A 32 1.41 11.29 -12.71
CA ALA A 32 2.10 12.18 -11.78
C ALA A 32 1.47 13.59 -11.78
N GLY A 33 1.33 14.18 -10.59
CA GLY A 33 0.75 15.53 -10.43
C GLY A 33 -0.78 15.62 -10.44
N THR A 34 -1.52 14.55 -10.73
CA THR A 34 -3.01 14.54 -10.77
C THR A 34 -3.71 14.64 -9.40
N GLY A 35 -2.95 14.68 -8.30
CA GLY A 35 -3.50 14.89 -6.95
C GLY A 35 -3.97 13.63 -6.22
N LYS A 36 -3.60 12.42 -6.67
CA LYS A 36 -3.95 11.13 -6.01
C LYS A 36 -3.76 11.13 -4.50
N THR A 37 -2.59 11.56 -4.01
CA THR A 37 -2.31 11.65 -2.56
C THR A 37 -3.23 12.64 -1.84
N THR A 38 -3.67 13.71 -2.51
CA THR A 38 -4.63 14.65 -1.94
C THR A 38 -6.00 14.00 -1.79
N LEU A 39 -6.47 13.27 -2.80
CA LEU A 39 -7.72 12.50 -2.72
C LEU A 39 -7.65 11.44 -1.61
N ALA A 40 -6.54 10.71 -1.51
CA ALA A 40 -6.33 9.71 -0.48
C ALA A 40 -6.45 10.27 0.95
N ARG A 41 -5.92 11.47 1.19
CA ARG A 41 -6.07 12.16 2.49
C ARG A 41 -7.49 12.60 2.73
N TYR A 42 -8.15 13.15 1.70
CA TYR A 42 -9.56 13.51 1.78
C TYR A 42 -10.42 12.29 2.18
N PHE A 43 -10.21 11.13 1.57
CA PHE A 43 -10.92 9.91 1.98
C PHE A 43 -10.62 9.52 3.43
N ALA A 44 -9.35 9.57 3.83
CA ALA A 44 -8.96 9.19 5.18
C ALA A 44 -9.61 10.06 6.27
N GLU A 45 -9.84 11.34 6.00
CA GLU A 45 -10.54 12.26 6.91
C GLU A 45 -12.05 11.96 7.03
N HIS A 46 -12.64 11.31 6.03
CA HIS A 46 -14.08 11.03 5.95
C HIS A 46 -14.44 9.57 6.25
N VAL A 47 -13.45 8.71 6.52
CA VAL A 47 -13.67 7.34 6.98
C VAL A 47 -13.91 7.35 8.49
N ASP A 48 -15.03 6.77 8.93
CA ASP A 48 -15.33 6.58 10.36
C ASP A 48 -14.49 5.44 10.96
N GLY A 49 -13.22 5.75 11.24
CA GLY A 49 -12.27 4.87 11.91
C GLY A 49 -10.82 5.11 11.50
N GLN A 50 -9.95 4.17 11.89
CA GLN A 50 -8.51 4.32 11.63
C GLN A 50 -8.17 4.02 10.17
N VAL A 51 -7.41 4.93 9.56
CA VAL A 51 -6.84 4.73 8.22
C VAL A 51 -5.33 4.55 8.37
N GLN A 52 -4.78 3.52 7.75
CA GLN A 52 -3.33 3.32 7.67
C GLN A 52 -2.83 3.76 6.31
N PHE A 53 -1.64 4.36 6.28
CA PHE A 53 -0.95 4.70 5.05
C PHE A 53 0.32 3.86 4.94
N ALA A 54 0.58 3.33 3.76
CA ALA A 54 1.83 2.66 3.47
C ALA A 54 2.33 2.95 2.06
N ALA A 55 3.61 2.71 1.85
CA ALA A 55 4.23 2.74 0.52
C ALA A 55 5.29 1.65 0.42
N PHE A 56 5.72 1.33 -0.81
CA PHE A 56 6.74 0.30 -1.01
C PHE A 56 8.08 0.68 -0.35
N THR A 57 8.55 1.92 -0.54
CA THR A 57 9.84 2.40 -0.02
C THR A 57 9.72 3.35 1.17
N GLY A 58 10.77 3.42 1.97
CA GLY A 58 10.87 4.38 3.08
C GLY A 58 10.83 5.85 2.62
N LYS A 59 11.37 6.14 1.42
CA LYS A 59 11.34 7.49 0.84
C LYS A 59 9.92 7.90 0.44
N ALA A 60 9.17 7.01 -0.21
CA ALA A 60 7.76 7.25 -0.54
C ALA A 60 6.92 7.44 0.73
N ALA A 61 7.14 6.59 1.75
CA ALA A 61 6.48 6.76 3.04
C ALA A 61 6.83 8.11 3.71
N GLN A 62 8.08 8.59 3.58
CA GLN A 62 8.47 9.91 4.07
C GLN A 62 7.76 11.05 3.34
N VAL A 63 7.59 10.95 2.02
CA VAL A 63 6.84 11.92 1.21
C VAL A 63 5.36 11.94 1.61
N LEU A 64 4.77 10.78 1.88
CA LEU A 64 3.41 10.71 2.43
C LEU A 64 3.29 11.42 3.77
N ARG A 65 4.24 11.19 4.69
CA ARG A 65 4.28 11.89 5.99
C ARG A 65 4.39 13.40 5.84
N SER A 66 5.26 13.89 4.95
CA SER A 66 5.40 15.33 4.71
C SER A 66 4.15 15.97 4.10
N LYS A 67 3.29 15.16 3.46
CA LYS A 67 1.98 15.57 2.95
C LYS A 67 0.85 15.40 3.98
N GLY A 68 1.14 15.02 5.23
CA GLY A 68 0.17 14.95 6.32
C GLY A 68 -0.36 13.54 6.66
N ALA A 69 0.04 12.51 5.92
CA ALA A 69 -0.22 11.12 6.32
C ALA A 69 0.79 10.68 7.40
N VAL A 70 0.66 11.23 8.60
CA VAL A 70 1.68 11.16 9.67
C VAL A 70 2.05 9.75 10.11
N ASN A 71 1.13 8.79 10.00
CA ASN A 71 1.33 7.38 10.33
C ASN A 71 1.87 6.53 9.16
N ALA A 72 2.20 7.15 8.03
CA ALA A 72 2.69 6.43 6.85
C ALA A 72 4.01 5.70 7.14
N ARG A 73 4.08 4.45 6.71
CA ARG A 73 5.25 3.55 6.89
C ARG A 73 5.47 2.68 5.65
N THR A 74 6.49 1.83 5.64
CA THR A 74 6.62 0.87 4.52
C THR A 74 5.59 -0.25 4.66
N ILE A 75 5.12 -0.84 3.55
CA ILE A 75 4.22 -2.02 3.59
C ILE A 75 4.84 -3.11 4.46
N HIS A 76 6.14 -3.37 4.28
CA HIS A 76 6.90 -4.34 5.08
C HIS A 76 6.80 -4.09 6.58
N SER A 77 7.06 -2.86 7.03
CA SER A 77 6.98 -2.51 8.47
C SER A 77 5.54 -2.43 9.00
N LEU A 78 4.56 -2.32 8.11
CA LEU A 78 3.15 -2.40 8.49
C LEU A 78 2.73 -3.84 8.73
N ILE A 79 3.08 -4.76 7.84
CA ILE A 79 2.51 -6.12 7.86
C ILE A 79 3.41 -7.18 8.48
N TYR A 80 4.70 -6.93 8.63
CA TYR A 80 5.66 -7.88 9.22
C TYR A 80 6.14 -7.46 10.60
N ARG A 81 6.60 -8.45 11.37
CA ARG A 81 7.38 -8.28 12.59
C ARG A 81 8.60 -9.22 12.56
N PRO A 82 9.72 -8.84 13.19
CA PRO A 82 10.84 -9.75 13.38
C PRO A 82 10.40 -11.02 14.12
N LYS A 83 10.89 -12.18 13.68
CA LYS A 83 10.62 -13.48 14.30
C LYS A 83 11.88 -14.09 14.93
N GLY A 84 13.05 -13.72 14.43
CA GLY A 84 14.35 -14.23 14.90
C GLY A 84 15.39 -14.10 13.80
N GLU A 85 16.42 -14.93 13.87
CA GLU A 85 17.49 -14.99 12.87
C GLU A 85 17.69 -16.44 12.42
N GLU A 86 18.13 -16.63 11.18
CA GLU A 86 18.45 -17.94 10.61
C GLU A 86 19.84 -17.94 9.97
N SER A 87 20.50 -19.10 10.00
CA SER A 87 21.78 -19.32 9.33
C SER A 87 21.58 -19.49 7.84
N VAL A 88 22.10 -18.53 7.07
CA VAL A 88 22.14 -18.62 5.61
C VAL A 88 23.58 -18.89 5.20
N ALA A 89 23.78 -19.99 4.47
CA ALA A 89 25.05 -20.31 3.87
C ALA A 89 25.09 -19.73 2.46
N ASP A 90 26.13 -18.95 2.17
CA ASP A 90 26.43 -18.51 0.81
C ASP A 90 27.06 -19.69 0.05
N GLU A 91 26.35 -20.21 -0.95
CA GLU A 91 26.79 -21.37 -1.74
C GLU A 91 28.09 -21.11 -2.53
N VAL A 92 28.41 -19.84 -2.81
CA VAL A 92 29.61 -19.45 -3.57
C VAL A 92 30.81 -19.28 -2.65
N THR A 93 30.62 -18.63 -1.49
CA THR A 93 31.73 -18.29 -0.58
C THR A 93 31.91 -19.27 0.58
N GLY A 94 30.95 -20.16 0.82
CA GLY A 94 30.93 -21.09 1.95
C GLY A 94 30.75 -20.41 3.32
N LYS A 95 30.55 -19.08 3.34
CA LYS A 95 30.37 -18.32 4.58
C LYS A 95 28.95 -18.46 5.09
N THR A 96 28.82 -18.68 6.39
CA THR A 96 27.52 -18.63 7.08
C THR A 96 27.33 -17.24 7.67
N SER A 97 26.18 -16.62 7.38
CA SER A 97 25.75 -15.37 8.01
C SER A 97 24.41 -15.58 8.74
N MET A 98 24.17 -14.75 9.76
CA MET A 98 22.85 -14.65 10.37
C MET A 98 22.01 -13.68 9.54
N SER A 99 20.83 -14.14 9.11
CA SER A 99 19.84 -13.31 8.42
C SER A 99 18.59 -13.17 9.26
N PRO A 100 18.02 -11.96 9.40
CA PRO A 100 16.77 -11.78 10.13
C PRO A 100 15.60 -12.43 9.39
N THR A 101 14.72 -13.09 10.15
CA THR A 101 13.48 -13.67 9.64
C THR A 101 12.28 -12.84 10.09
N PHE A 102 11.26 -12.83 9.23
CA PHE A 102 10.04 -12.05 9.44
C PHE A 102 8.81 -12.94 9.40
N SER A 103 7.76 -12.52 10.10
CA SER A 103 6.44 -13.16 10.06
C SER A 103 5.35 -12.13 10.04
N LEU A 104 4.18 -12.48 9.51
CA LEU A 104 3.02 -11.59 9.48
C LEU A 104 2.66 -11.14 10.90
N ASN A 105 2.59 -9.83 11.08
CA ASN A 105 2.19 -9.19 12.31
C ASN A 105 0.66 -9.11 12.39
N ARG A 106 0.01 -10.19 12.84
CA ARG A 106 -1.46 -10.23 13.00
C ARG A 106 -2.01 -9.17 13.97
N GLN A 107 -1.16 -8.63 14.85
CA GLN A 107 -1.50 -7.54 15.79
C GLN A 107 -1.23 -6.15 15.20
N SER A 108 -0.83 -6.07 13.93
CA SER A 108 -0.58 -4.80 13.26
C SER A 108 -1.82 -3.88 13.28
N PRO A 109 -1.62 -2.56 13.34
CA PRO A 109 -2.72 -1.59 13.22
C PRO A 109 -3.61 -1.80 11.99
N ILE A 110 -3.08 -2.39 10.90
CA ILE A 110 -3.87 -2.69 9.70
C ILE A 110 -5.05 -3.61 10.02
N SER A 111 -4.90 -4.61 10.90
CA SER A 111 -5.96 -5.57 11.26
C SER A 111 -7.21 -4.94 11.89
N ARG A 112 -7.11 -3.68 12.35
CA ARG A 112 -8.21 -2.92 12.96
C ARG A 112 -8.59 -1.67 12.15
N ALA A 113 -7.88 -1.42 11.06
CA ALA A 113 -8.11 -0.27 10.22
C ALA A 113 -9.41 -0.45 9.43
N LYS A 114 -10.06 0.67 9.11
CA LYS A 114 -11.20 0.71 8.20
C LYS A 114 -10.77 0.83 6.74
N LEU A 115 -9.54 1.31 6.53
CA LEU A 115 -8.93 1.49 5.23
C LEU A 115 -7.40 1.45 5.37
N VAL A 116 -6.73 0.84 4.40
CA VAL A 116 -5.32 1.07 4.16
C VAL A 116 -5.13 1.69 2.79
N VAL A 117 -4.36 2.77 2.73
CA VAL A 117 -3.96 3.44 1.49
C VAL A 117 -2.53 3.03 1.17
N ILE A 118 -2.31 2.53 -0.04
CA ILE A 118 -0.99 2.15 -0.55
C ILE A 118 -0.59 3.11 -1.66
N ASP A 119 0.47 3.88 -1.47
CA ASP A 119 1.09 4.68 -2.53
C ASP A 119 2.27 3.92 -3.16
N GLU A 120 2.62 4.27 -4.40
CA GLU A 120 3.70 3.63 -5.16
C GLU A 120 3.52 2.09 -5.25
N CYS A 121 2.30 1.66 -5.60
CA CYS A 121 1.93 0.24 -5.65
C CYS A 121 2.56 -0.55 -6.81
N SER A 122 3.15 0.13 -7.79
CA SER A 122 3.82 -0.45 -8.97
C SER A 122 4.97 -1.40 -8.61
N MET A 123 5.61 -1.18 -7.46
CA MET A 123 6.75 -1.99 -7.01
C MET A 123 6.33 -3.18 -6.13
N VAL A 124 5.04 -3.39 -5.89
CA VAL A 124 4.54 -4.46 -5.03
C VAL A 124 4.44 -5.77 -5.83
N ASP A 125 5.23 -6.75 -5.43
CA ASP A 125 5.19 -8.10 -5.98
C ASP A 125 3.97 -8.91 -5.49
N GLU A 126 3.80 -10.09 -6.10
CA GLU A 126 2.67 -10.97 -5.86
C GLU A 126 2.59 -11.50 -4.42
N GLN A 127 3.73 -11.78 -3.79
CA GLN A 127 3.78 -12.32 -2.44
C GLN A 127 3.39 -11.24 -1.43
N LEU A 128 4.01 -10.07 -1.52
CA LEU A 128 3.73 -8.93 -0.66
C LEU A 128 2.27 -8.47 -0.81
N GLY A 129 1.76 -8.48 -2.04
CA GLY A 129 0.36 -8.18 -2.34
C GLY A 129 -0.61 -9.17 -1.67
N ARG A 130 -0.37 -10.47 -1.80
CA ARG A 130 -1.16 -11.51 -1.12
C ARG A 130 -1.13 -11.37 0.40
N ASP A 131 0.05 -11.15 0.96
CA ASP A 131 0.25 -10.99 2.39
C ASP A 131 -0.50 -9.78 2.94
N LEU A 132 -0.48 -8.67 2.21
CA LEU A 132 -1.28 -7.48 2.52
C LEU A 132 -2.80 -7.75 2.46
N MET A 133 -3.27 -8.41 1.40
CA MET A 133 -4.69 -8.79 1.24
C MET A 133 -5.17 -9.80 2.29
N SER A 134 -4.25 -10.55 2.92
CA SER A 134 -4.58 -11.54 3.96
C SER A 134 -5.08 -10.92 5.28
N PHE A 135 -4.99 -9.59 5.43
CA PHE A 135 -5.51 -8.87 6.58
C PHE A 135 -7.01 -8.54 6.46
N GLY A 136 -7.62 -8.73 5.29
CA GLY A 136 -9.07 -8.54 5.08
C GLY A 136 -9.53 -7.09 5.24
N THR A 137 -8.61 -6.13 5.23
CA THR A 137 -8.88 -4.70 5.37
C THR A 137 -9.12 -4.11 3.97
N PRO A 138 -10.10 -3.21 3.78
CA PRO A 138 -10.23 -2.49 2.52
C PRO A 138 -8.91 -1.79 2.13
N ILE A 139 -8.45 -2.01 0.89
CA ILE A 139 -7.19 -1.49 0.36
C ILE A 139 -7.49 -0.55 -0.80
N LEU A 140 -7.12 0.71 -0.65
CA LEU A 140 -7.07 1.68 -1.74
C LEU A 140 -5.62 1.78 -2.23
N VAL A 141 -5.35 1.35 -3.47
CA VAL A 141 -4.03 1.52 -4.08
C VAL A 141 -4.01 2.72 -5.00
N LEU A 142 -2.95 3.50 -4.88
CA LEU A 142 -2.66 4.65 -5.73
C LEU A 142 -1.54 4.24 -6.70
N GLY A 143 -1.81 4.36 -7.99
CA GLY A 143 -0.88 3.98 -9.05
C GLY A 143 -0.70 5.10 -10.06
N ASP A 144 0.45 5.08 -10.73
CA ASP A 144 0.72 5.88 -11.91
C ASP A 144 0.95 4.93 -13.09
N PRO A 145 0.07 4.95 -14.12
CA PRO A 145 0.23 4.09 -15.30
C PRO A 145 1.54 4.31 -16.06
N GLY A 146 2.19 5.47 -15.90
CA GLY A 146 3.46 5.79 -16.54
C GLY A 146 4.70 5.35 -15.77
N GLN A 147 4.56 4.74 -14.59
CA GLN A 147 5.69 4.25 -13.80
C GLN A 147 6.16 2.87 -14.25
N LEU A 148 7.44 2.59 -13.98
CA LEU A 148 8.03 1.29 -14.27
C LEU A 148 7.45 0.18 -13.37
N PRO A 149 7.28 -1.05 -13.89
CA PRO A 149 6.92 -2.22 -13.09
C PRO A 149 8.09 -2.66 -12.18
N PRO A 150 7.89 -3.64 -11.28
CA PRO A 150 8.97 -4.19 -10.46
C PRO A 150 10.11 -4.73 -11.32
N ILE A 151 11.32 -4.70 -10.76
CA ILE A 151 12.54 -5.19 -11.42
C ILE A 151 12.47 -6.71 -11.67
N SER A 152 11.68 -7.43 -10.86
CA SER A 152 11.43 -8.86 -10.95
C SER A 152 10.01 -9.19 -10.49
N GLY A 153 9.26 -9.96 -11.28
CA GLY A 153 7.85 -10.29 -11.02
C GLY A 153 6.88 -9.26 -11.61
N GLY A 154 5.66 -9.69 -11.94
CA GLY A 154 4.56 -8.81 -12.35
C GLY A 154 4.09 -7.93 -11.18
N GLY A 155 3.55 -6.74 -11.48
CA GLY A 155 3.07 -5.83 -10.45
C GLY A 155 1.69 -6.27 -9.96
N PHE A 156 1.59 -6.74 -8.72
CA PHE A 156 0.36 -7.34 -8.18
C PHE A 156 -0.87 -6.44 -8.32
N PHE A 157 -0.68 -5.13 -8.17
CA PHE A 157 -1.76 -4.16 -8.28
C PHE A 157 -1.89 -3.54 -9.68
N THR A 158 -0.79 -3.47 -10.43
CA THR A 158 -0.69 -2.71 -11.69
C THR A 158 -0.86 -3.54 -12.95
N ASP A 159 -0.88 -4.87 -12.86
CA ASP A 159 -1.18 -5.76 -13.99
C ASP A 159 -2.70 -5.83 -14.32
N HIS A 160 -3.47 -4.85 -13.84
CA HIS A 160 -4.92 -4.76 -13.96
C HIS A 160 -5.35 -3.33 -14.29
N GLU A 161 -6.52 -3.18 -14.93
CA GLU A 161 -7.12 -1.87 -15.19
C GLU A 161 -7.52 -1.17 -13.87
N PRO A 162 -7.49 0.19 -13.83
CA PRO A 162 -8.04 0.94 -12.70
C PRO A 162 -9.54 0.72 -12.54
N ASP A 163 -10.02 0.89 -11.32
CA ASP A 163 -11.44 0.74 -10.93
C ASP A 163 -12.22 2.06 -11.07
#